data_AF-A0A0K2RMN3-F1
#
_entry.id   AF-A0A0K2RMN3-F1
#
_cell.length_a   1.000
_cell.length_b   1.000
_cell.length_c   1.000
_cell.angle_alpha   90.00
_cell.angle_beta   90.00
_cell.angle_gamma   90.00
#
_symmetry.space_group_name_H-M   'P 1'
#
loop_
_entity.id
_entity.type
_entity.pdbx_description
1 polymer ?
#
loop_
_entity_poly.entity_id
_entity_poly.type
_entity_poly.pdbx_seq_one_letter_code
_entity_poly.pdbx_strand_id
1 'polypeptide(L)'
;MDLQNLLDDIVGTVRPLLGQGAPADYIPSLAAVDAKQFGISMATANGDVFSSGDADVPFSIQSISKVYALALVLAGDGDRIWKRVFREPSGNPFNSLVQLEHEDGIPRNPFINAGALVVTDRLLSIAGSSPSPVRELLRQESGNNSVDTDPEVAASEAANSHRNASLAHFLASYGNLENPVESVLEAYISQCALEMSCTDLALASRFLANNGLRGNGTPLLSRPRPRESTP
;
A
#
# COMPACT_ATOMS: atom_id res chain seq x y z
N MET A 1 -7.63 5.55 -29.40
CA MET A 1 -6.86 4.33 -29.07
C MET A 1 -7.86 3.36 -28.49
N ASP A 2 -7.89 2.14 -29.00
CA ASP A 2 -8.77 1.09 -28.47
C ASP A 2 -8.09 0.46 -27.26
N LEU A 3 -8.50 0.90 -26.08
CA LEU A 3 -7.87 0.51 -24.82
C LEU A 3 -8.16 -0.94 -24.46
N GLN A 4 -9.34 -1.46 -24.81
CA GLN A 4 -9.70 -2.84 -24.53
C GLN A 4 -8.82 -3.80 -25.34
N ASN A 5 -8.74 -3.58 -26.66
CA ASN A 5 -7.91 -4.40 -27.54
C ASN A 5 -6.43 -4.38 -27.12
N LEU A 6 -5.92 -3.22 -26.65
CA LEU A 6 -4.56 -3.13 -26.12
C LEU A 6 -4.34 -4.02 -24.88
N LEU A 7 -5.27 -4.04 -23.93
CA LEU A 7 -5.15 -4.89 -22.74
C LEU A 7 -5.25 -6.38 -23.11
N ASP A 8 -6.13 -6.74 -24.03
CA ASP A 8 -6.27 -8.12 -24.53
C ASP A 8 -4.98 -8.59 -25.23
N ASP A 9 -4.35 -7.73 -26.05
CA ASP A 9 -3.07 -8.02 -26.69
C ASP A 9 -1.93 -8.21 -25.67
N ILE A 10 -1.89 -7.40 -24.60
CA ILE A 10 -0.93 -7.55 -23.50
C ILE A 10 -1.12 -8.90 -22.81
N VAL A 11 -2.36 -9.26 -22.45
CA VAL A 11 -2.65 -10.56 -21.83
C VAL A 11 -2.25 -11.71 -22.76
N GLY A 12 -2.55 -11.62 -24.05
CA GLY A 12 -2.13 -12.60 -25.05
C GLY A 12 -0.60 -12.77 -25.13
N THR A 13 0.14 -11.66 -25.00
CA THR A 13 1.61 -11.65 -25.04
C THR A 13 2.24 -12.20 -23.76
N VAL A 14 1.66 -11.91 -22.59
CA VAL A 14 2.21 -12.29 -21.28
C VAL A 14 1.82 -13.72 -20.88
N ARG A 15 0.64 -14.21 -21.27
CA ARG A 15 0.14 -15.54 -20.88
C ARG A 15 1.10 -16.70 -21.14
N PRO A 16 1.87 -16.75 -22.25
CA PRO A 16 2.89 -17.78 -22.48
C PRO A 16 4.11 -17.70 -21.55
N LEU A 17 4.32 -16.57 -20.85
CA LEU A 17 5.46 -16.34 -19.95
C LEU A 17 5.17 -16.72 -18.49
N LEU A 18 3.92 -17.07 -18.17
CA LEU A 18 3.52 -17.41 -16.81
C LEU A 18 4.27 -18.66 -16.31
N GLY A 19 4.68 -18.62 -15.03
CA GLY A 19 5.51 -19.66 -14.41
C GLY A 19 7.02 -19.49 -14.57
N GLN A 20 7.52 -18.41 -15.21
CA GLN A 20 8.96 -18.08 -15.23
C GLN A 20 9.49 -17.50 -13.91
N GLY A 21 8.61 -17.23 -12.94
CA GLY A 21 8.95 -16.79 -11.58
C GLY A 21 8.30 -17.68 -10.53
N ALA A 22 8.54 -17.36 -9.25
CA ALA A 22 7.95 -18.04 -8.11
C ALA A 22 7.01 -17.09 -7.36
N PRO A 23 5.84 -17.58 -6.88
CA PRO A 23 5.04 -16.87 -5.89
C PRO A 23 5.86 -16.53 -4.64
N ALA A 24 5.41 -15.53 -3.89
CA ALA A 24 5.96 -15.27 -2.57
C ALA A 24 5.64 -16.45 -1.63
N ASP A 25 6.66 -16.95 -0.93
CA ASP A 25 6.57 -18.17 -0.11
C ASP A 25 6.87 -17.93 1.38
N TYR A 26 7.04 -16.67 1.79
CA TYR A 26 7.35 -16.31 3.16
C TYR A 26 6.16 -16.49 4.12
N ILE A 27 4.94 -16.62 3.59
CA ILE A 27 3.74 -17.10 4.31
C ILE A 27 2.97 -18.15 3.50
N PRO A 28 2.32 -19.13 4.16
CA PRO A 28 1.62 -20.21 3.46
C PRO A 28 0.49 -19.75 2.52
N SER A 29 -0.27 -18.74 2.92
CA SER A 29 -1.42 -18.24 2.14
C SER A 29 -1.01 -17.67 0.77
N LEU A 30 0.17 -17.04 0.68
CA LEU A 30 0.71 -16.55 -0.61
C LEU A 30 1.34 -17.69 -1.44
N ALA A 31 1.96 -18.66 -0.78
CA ALA A 31 2.56 -19.82 -1.45
C ALA A 31 1.51 -20.70 -2.16
N ALA A 32 0.27 -20.68 -1.69
CA ALA A 32 -0.85 -21.46 -2.22
C ALA A 32 -1.50 -20.85 -3.48
N VAL A 33 -1.18 -19.60 -3.83
CA VAL A 33 -1.77 -18.90 -4.99
C VAL A 33 -1.29 -19.52 -6.31
N ASP A 34 -2.21 -19.69 -7.26
CA ASP A 34 -1.88 -20.23 -8.59
C ASP A 34 -0.99 -19.25 -9.37
N ALA A 35 0.26 -19.68 -9.62
CA ALA A 35 1.26 -18.92 -10.37
C ALA A 35 0.90 -18.68 -11.86
N LYS A 36 -0.21 -19.25 -12.34
CA LYS A 36 -0.72 -19.07 -13.70
C LYS A 36 -1.84 -18.03 -13.82
N GLN A 37 -2.10 -17.27 -12.76
CA GLN A 37 -3.03 -16.14 -12.82
C GLN A 37 -2.34 -14.89 -13.39
N PHE A 38 -3.04 -14.17 -14.27
CA PHE A 38 -2.62 -12.86 -14.75
C PHE A 38 -3.81 -11.99 -15.12
N GLY A 39 -3.98 -10.90 -14.39
CA GLY A 39 -5.01 -9.88 -14.61
C GLY A 39 -4.40 -8.50 -14.81
N ILE A 40 -5.06 -7.68 -15.63
CA ILE A 40 -4.73 -6.27 -15.79
C ILE A 40 -6.01 -5.45 -15.87
N SER A 41 -6.03 -4.31 -15.19
CA SER A 41 -7.13 -3.35 -15.26
C SER A 41 -6.58 -1.93 -15.37
N MET A 42 -7.30 -1.07 -16.07
CA MET A 42 -7.02 0.34 -16.22
C MET A 42 -8.30 1.14 -16.02
N ALA A 43 -8.26 2.08 -15.08
CA ALA A 43 -9.32 3.05 -14.85
C ALA A 43 -8.93 4.43 -15.38
N THR A 44 -9.81 5.07 -16.14
CA THR A 44 -9.60 6.44 -16.61
C THR A 44 -9.87 7.44 -15.49
N ALA A 45 -9.42 8.69 -15.67
CA ALA A 45 -9.73 9.78 -14.74
C ALA A 45 -11.26 10.01 -14.59
N ASN A 46 -12.06 9.62 -15.60
CA ASN A 46 -13.52 9.73 -15.58
C ASN A 46 -14.21 8.50 -14.94
N GLY A 47 -13.48 7.40 -14.75
CA GLY A 47 -13.98 6.19 -14.09
C GLY A 47 -14.38 5.08 -15.05
N ASP A 48 -14.14 5.24 -16.35
CA ASP A 48 -14.25 4.12 -17.30
C ASP A 48 -13.19 3.07 -16.96
N VAL A 49 -13.58 1.81 -16.97
CA VAL A 49 -12.70 0.69 -16.65
C VAL A 49 -12.56 -0.22 -17.86
N PHE A 50 -11.32 -0.61 -18.13
CA PHE A 50 -10.96 -1.62 -19.11
C PHE A 50 -10.16 -2.70 -18.39
N SER A 51 -10.52 -3.95 -18.57
CA SER A 51 -9.91 -5.08 -17.86
C SER A 51 -9.71 -6.25 -18.81
N SER A 52 -8.70 -7.07 -18.55
CA SER A 52 -8.46 -8.31 -19.30
C SER A 52 -7.77 -9.36 -18.41
N GLY A 53 -7.91 -10.63 -18.78
CA GLY A 53 -7.41 -11.77 -18.00
C GLY A 53 -8.14 -11.94 -16.66
N ASP A 54 -7.41 -12.29 -15.62
CA ASP A 54 -7.93 -12.59 -14.28
C ASP A 54 -8.10 -11.32 -13.42
N ALA A 55 -8.45 -10.19 -14.04
CA ALA A 55 -8.43 -8.86 -13.43
C ALA A 55 -9.37 -8.69 -12.22
N ASP A 56 -10.43 -9.50 -12.14
CA ASP A 56 -11.42 -9.46 -11.06
C ASP A 56 -11.15 -10.52 -9.97
N VAL A 57 -10.09 -11.32 -10.10
CA VAL A 57 -9.67 -12.26 -9.04
C VAL A 57 -9.08 -11.45 -7.88
N PRO A 58 -9.65 -11.54 -6.66
CA PRO A 58 -9.14 -10.80 -5.52
C PRO A 58 -7.82 -11.38 -5.01
N PHE A 59 -6.97 -10.51 -4.46
CA PHE A 59 -5.73 -10.88 -3.79
C PHE A 59 -5.41 -9.88 -2.67
N SER A 60 -4.58 -10.30 -1.72
CA SER A 60 -4.06 -9.42 -0.67
C SER A 60 -3.17 -8.33 -1.28
N ILE A 61 -3.51 -7.06 -1.04
CA ILE A 61 -2.82 -5.91 -1.67
C ILE A 61 -1.41 -5.67 -1.11
N GLN A 62 -1.06 -6.29 0.02
CA GLN A 62 0.29 -6.29 0.59
C GLN A 62 0.88 -4.86 0.68
N SER A 63 2.11 -4.65 0.24
CA SER A 63 2.78 -3.35 0.30
C SER A 63 2.15 -2.25 -0.55
N ILE A 64 1.18 -2.53 -1.43
CA ILE A 64 0.40 -1.50 -2.14
C ILE A 64 -0.37 -0.65 -1.10
N SER A 65 -0.80 -1.26 0.02
CA SER A 65 -1.47 -0.58 1.14
C SER A 65 -0.74 0.68 1.65
N LYS A 66 0.60 0.70 1.56
CA LYS A 66 1.46 1.82 2.00
C LYS A 66 1.13 3.13 1.30
N VAL A 67 0.74 3.06 0.02
CA VAL A 67 0.36 4.24 -0.78
C VAL A 67 -0.86 4.91 -0.17
N TYR A 68 -1.88 4.13 0.19
CA TYR A 68 -3.14 4.63 0.73
C TYR A 68 -2.98 5.11 2.18
N ALA A 69 -2.22 4.38 3.00
CA ALA A 69 -1.90 4.81 4.36
C ALA A 69 -1.19 6.17 4.36
N LEU A 70 -0.18 6.34 3.49
CA LEU A 70 0.50 7.62 3.33
C LEU A 70 -0.42 8.73 2.82
N ALA A 71 -1.26 8.43 1.83
CA ALA A 71 -2.20 9.42 1.30
C ALA A 71 -3.14 9.96 2.39
N LEU A 72 -3.64 9.08 3.26
CA LEU A 72 -4.48 9.48 4.39
C LEU A 72 -3.72 10.32 5.43
N VAL A 73 -2.47 9.96 5.75
CA VAL A 73 -1.62 10.76 6.64
C VAL A 73 -1.37 12.16 6.09
N LEU A 74 -1.06 12.26 4.79
CA LEU A 74 -0.87 13.55 4.13
C LEU A 74 -2.16 14.38 4.07
N ALA A 75 -3.31 13.74 3.87
CA ALA A 75 -4.60 14.40 3.88
C ALA A 75 -4.96 14.94 5.27
N GLY A 76 -4.68 14.19 6.33
CA GLY A 76 -5.08 14.54 7.70
C GLY A 76 -4.08 15.41 8.47
N ASP A 77 -2.78 15.30 8.18
CA ASP A 77 -1.72 15.95 8.98
C ASP A 77 -0.62 16.61 8.13
N GLY A 78 -0.79 16.63 6.81
CA GLY A 78 0.10 17.30 5.87
C GLY A 78 1.54 16.78 5.95
N ASP A 79 2.49 17.71 5.80
CA ASP A 79 3.92 17.41 5.68
C ASP A 79 4.61 17.03 6.99
N ARG A 80 3.88 16.90 8.12
CA ARG A 80 4.47 16.61 9.44
C ARG A 80 5.11 15.23 9.52
N ILE A 81 4.59 14.25 8.76
CA ILE A 81 5.17 12.91 8.65
C ILE A 81 6.64 12.95 8.20
N TRP A 82 7.05 13.97 7.45
CA TRP A 82 8.42 14.10 6.95
C TRP A 82 9.47 14.41 8.02
N LYS A 83 9.04 14.69 9.26
CA LYS A 83 9.94 14.77 10.42
C LYS A 83 10.31 13.38 10.97
N ARG A 84 9.55 12.36 10.61
CA ARG A 84 9.61 10.99 11.16
C ARG A 84 10.02 9.96 10.12
N VAL A 85 9.88 10.28 8.83
CA VAL A 85 10.28 9.45 7.68
C VAL A 85 10.79 10.37 6.57
N PHE A 86 11.92 10.05 5.94
CA PHE A 86 12.48 10.82 4.83
C PHE A 86 11.77 10.54 3.49
N ARG A 87 12.29 11.12 2.40
CA ARG A 87 11.78 10.99 1.02
C ARG A 87 12.86 10.50 0.05
N GLU A 88 13.81 9.72 0.57
CA GLU A 88 15.01 9.30 -0.13
C GLU A 88 14.88 7.88 -0.70
N PRO A 89 15.41 7.61 -1.90
CA PRO A 89 15.50 6.25 -2.41
C PRO A 89 16.37 5.40 -1.48
N SER A 90 15.96 4.15 -1.25
CA SER A 90 16.78 3.17 -0.54
C SER A 90 17.81 2.59 -1.52
N GLY A 91 19.05 3.05 -1.48
CA GLY A 91 20.15 2.50 -2.29
C GLY A 91 20.70 1.16 -1.78
N ASN A 92 20.28 0.74 -0.58
CA ASN A 92 20.64 -0.53 0.07
C ASN A 92 19.41 -1.45 0.17
N PRO A 93 19.59 -2.76 0.47
CA PRO A 93 18.47 -3.67 0.66
C PRO A 93 17.43 -3.06 1.61
N PHE A 94 16.16 -3.20 1.26
CA PHE A 94 14.92 -2.59 1.78
C PHE A 94 14.71 -2.61 3.32
N ASN A 95 15.66 -3.16 4.05
CA ASN A 95 15.47 -3.96 5.25
C ASN A 95 16.67 -3.89 6.21
N SER A 96 17.60 -2.94 5.99
CA SER A 96 18.83 -2.79 6.78
C SER A 96 18.59 -2.09 8.12
N LEU A 97 18.66 -2.84 9.22
CA LEU A 97 18.66 -2.28 10.58
C LEU A 97 19.87 -1.38 10.82
N VAL A 98 21.02 -1.73 10.24
CA VAL A 98 22.24 -0.92 10.33
C VAL A 98 22.01 0.47 9.76
N GLN A 99 21.32 0.58 8.62
CA GLN A 99 21.02 1.90 8.06
C GLN A 99 20.07 2.69 8.96
N LEU A 100 19.03 2.02 9.48
CA LEU A 100 18.06 2.67 10.37
C LEU A 100 18.72 3.17 11.66
N GLU A 101 19.73 2.45 12.18
CA GLU A 101 20.56 2.88 13.31
C GLU A 101 21.39 4.13 12.99
N HIS A 102 22.04 4.18 11.83
CA HIS A 102 22.84 5.33 11.39
C HIS A 102 22.00 6.58 11.12
N GLU A 103 20.69 6.42 10.93
CA GLU A 103 19.73 7.47 10.66
C GLU A 103 18.86 7.77 11.90
N ASP A 104 19.35 7.43 13.10
CA ASP A 104 18.70 7.70 14.40
C ASP A 104 17.25 7.21 14.47
N GLY A 105 16.96 6.06 13.87
CA GLY A 105 15.62 5.48 13.84
C GLY A 105 14.65 6.16 12.87
N ILE A 106 15.13 7.02 11.96
CA ILE A 106 14.31 7.68 10.93
C ILE A 106 14.41 6.90 9.61
N PRO A 107 13.31 6.27 9.13
CA PRO A 107 13.35 5.51 7.88
C PRO A 107 13.51 6.41 6.65
N ARG A 108 14.16 5.88 5.61
CA ARG A 108 14.46 6.64 4.37
C ARG A 108 13.26 7.08 3.55
N ASN A 109 12.20 6.29 3.53
CA ASN A 109 11.00 6.57 2.75
C ASN A 109 9.81 5.79 3.30
N PRO A 110 8.57 6.23 3.04
CA PRO A 110 7.37 5.56 3.54
C PRO A 110 7.08 4.21 2.88
N PHE A 111 7.82 3.84 1.83
CA PHE A 111 7.56 2.62 1.07
C PHE A 111 8.40 1.42 1.52
N ILE A 112 9.44 1.62 2.32
CA ILE A 112 10.11 0.55 3.09
C ILE A 112 9.30 0.17 4.34
N ASN A 113 9.45 -1.07 4.84
CA ASN A 113 8.64 -1.54 5.98
C ASN A 113 8.78 -0.64 7.23
N ALA A 114 9.99 -0.20 7.56
CA ALA A 114 10.21 0.71 8.68
C ALA A 114 9.45 2.03 8.51
N GLY A 115 9.48 2.62 7.31
CA GLY A 115 8.75 3.86 7.01
C GLY A 115 7.24 3.66 7.02
N ALA A 116 6.77 2.53 6.50
CA ALA A 116 5.36 2.19 6.53
C ALA A 116 4.83 2.01 7.96
N LEU A 117 5.60 1.40 8.87
CA LEU A 117 5.24 1.29 10.29
C LEU A 117 5.08 2.68 10.94
N VAL A 118 5.98 3.62 10.65
CA VAL A 118 5.87 5.01 11.14
C VAL A 118 4.65 5.73 10.54
N VAL A 119 4.34 5.50 9.26
CA VAL A 119 3.12 6.03 8.62
C VAL A 119 1.87 5.44 9.26
N THR A 120 1.83 4.13 9.50
CA THR A 120 0.72 3.44 10.16
C THR A 120 0.54 3.95 11.60
N ASP A 121 1.62 4.13 12.34
CA ASP A 121 1.58 4.76 13.67
C ASP A 121 0.96 6.14 13.61
N ARG A 122 1.41 7.00 12.69
CA ARG A 122 0.83 8.34 12.57
C ARG A 122 -0.64 8.28 12.19
N LEU A 123 -1.02 7.35 11.30
CA LEU A 123 -2.39 7.16 10.89
C LEU A 123 -3.29 6.78 12.07
N LEU A 124 -2.84 5.90 12.97
CA LEU A 124 -3.58 5.54 14.19
C LEU A 124 -3.88 6.76 15.06
N SER A 125 -2.92 7.68 15.21
CA SER A 125 -3.10 8.87 16.03
C SER A 125 -4.09 9.89 15.45
N ILE A 126 -4.25 9.93 14.12
CA ILE A 126 -5.10 10.93 13.45
C ILE A 126 -6.45 10.36 12.97
N ALA A 127 -6.59 9.04 12.90
CA ALA A 127 -7.82 8.39 12.43
C ALA A 127 -8.99 8.45 13.42
N GLY A 128 -8.75 8.96 14.65
CA GLY A 128 -9.77 9.09 15.68
C GLY A 128 -10.36 7.75 16.08
N SER A 129 -11.68 7.59 15.94
CA SER A 129 -12.41 6.35 16.26
C SER A 129 -12.58 5.39 15.07
N SER A 130 -12.05 5.71 13.88
CA SER A 130 -12.16 4.84 12.71
C SER A 130 -11.25 3.62 12.89
N PRO A 131 -11.79 2.38 12.92
CA PRO A 131 -10.99 1.20 13.18
C PRO A 131 -10.11 0.80 11.97
N SER A 132 -10.45 1.24 10.75
CA SER A 132 -9.67 0.92 9.55
C SER A 132 -9.85 2.00 8.46
N PRO A 133 -9.15 3.14 8.56
CA PRO A 133 -9.30 4.26 7.63
C PRO A 133 -8.85 3.91 6.20
N VAL A 134 -7.87 3.02 6.03
CA VAL A 134 -7.43 2.54 4.71
C VAL A 134 -8.52 1.73 4.03
N ARG A 135 -9.16 0.78 4.73
CA ARG A 135 -10.27 -0.01 4.18
C ARG A 135 -11.42 0.89 3.75
N GLU A 136 -11.78 1.87 4.58
CA GLU A 136 -12.86 2.80 4.26
C GLU A 136 -12.56 3.64 3.02
N LEU A 137 -11.33 4.16 2.90
CA LEU A 137 -10.90 4.85 1.68
C LEU A 137 -11.05 3.94 0.45
N LEU A 138 -10.57 2.71 0.55
CA LEU A 138 -10.58 1.76 -0.57
C LEU A 138 -12.00 1.40 -0.99
N ARG A 139 -12.90 1.08 -0.04
CA ARG A 139 -14.32 0.84 -0.32
C ARG A 139 -14.98 2.01 -1.05
N GLN A 140 -14.72 3.23 -0.57
CA GLN A 140 -15.29 4.45 -1.15
C GLN A 140 -14.77 4.70 -2.56
N GLU A 141 -13.46 4.58 -2.79
CA GLU A 141 -12.85 4.91 -4.09
C GLU A 141 -12.98 3.80 -5.14
N SER A 142 -13.05 2.53 -4.73
CA SER A 142 -13.36 1.42 -5.64
C SER A 142 -14.86 1.29 -5.91
N GLY A 143 -15.71 1.81 -5.01
CA GLY A 143 -17.14 1.54 -5.03
C GLY A 143 -17.51 0.13 -4.57
N ASN A 144 -16.56 -0.63 -4.04
CA ASN A 144 -16.75 -2.01 -3.62
C ASN A 144 -16.77 -2.11 -2.09
N ASN A 145 -17.98 -2.23 -1.52
CA ASN A 145 -18.17 -2.37 -0.08
C ASN A 145 -17.71 -3.72 0.51
N SER A 146 -17.41 -4.72 -0.33
CA SER A 146 -16.94 -6.03 0.15
C SER A 146 -15.44 -6.08 0.45
N VAL A 147 -14.66 -5.06 0.04
CA VAL A 147 -13.23 -4.97 0.36
C VAL A 147 -13.04 -5.08 1.87
N ASP A 148 -12.39 -6.14 2.34
CA ASP A 148 -12.11 -6.36 3.76
C ASP A 148 -10.77 -7.04 3.96
N THR A 149 -10.34 -7.12 5.21
CA THR A 149 -9.12 -7.84 5.57
C THR A 149 -9.37 -9.35 5.45
N ASP A 150 -8.54 -10.04 4.68
CA ASP A 150 -8.51 -11.49 4.63
C ASP A 150 -7.96 -12.02 5.98
N PRO A 151 -8.78 -12.74 6.77
CA PRO A 151 -8.37 -13.22 8.09
C PRO A 151 -7.29 -14.31 8.02
N GLU A 152 -7.23 -15.11 6.95
CA GLU A 152 -6.23 -16.16 6.78
C GLU A 152 -4.86 -15.54 6.44
N VAL A 153 -4.84 -14.56 5.56
CA VAL A 153 -3.61 -13.79 5.26
C VAL A 153 -3.16 -13.01 6.49
N ALA A 154 -4.07 -12.32 7.18
CA ALA A 154 -3.72 -11.56 8.39
C ALA A 154 -3.15 -12.47 9.50
N ALA A 155 -3.74 -13.63 9.74
CA ALA A 155 -3.23 -14.60 10.71
C ALA A 155 -1.85 -15.15 10.29
N SER A 156 -1.66 -15.43 8.99
CA SER A 156 -0.40 -15.91 8.44
C SER A 156 0.72 -14.86 8.54
N GLU A 157 0.43 -13.60 8.22
CA GLU A 157 1.34 -12.46 8.39
C GLU A 157 1.69 -12.24 9.86
N ALA A 158 0.70 -12.28 10.76
CA ALA A 158 0.92 -12.12 12.20
C ALA A 158 1.87 -13.19 12.76
N ALA A 159 1.66 -14.45 12.39
CA ALA A 159 2.51 -15.57 12.80
C ALA A 159 3.96 -15.47 12.29
N ASN A 160 4.19 -14.75 11.19
CA ASN A 160 5.50 -14.61 10.55
C ASN A 160 6.07 -13.17 10.63
N SER A 161 5.50 -12.32 11.49
CA SER A 161 5.78 -10.88 11.57
C SER A 161 7.09 -10.50 12.27
N HIS A 162 7.95 -11.46 12.65
CA HIS A 162 9.17 -11.24 13.44
C HIS A 162 10.04 -10.08 12.96
N ARG A 163 10.19 -9.94 11.64
CA ARG A 163 10.96 -8.86 11.02
C ARG A 163 10.32 -7.49 11.27
N ASN A 164 9.02 -7.39 11.05
CA ASN A 164 8.28 -6.15 11.26
C ASN A 164 8.22 -5.81 12.76
N ALA A 165 8.05 -6.81 13.63
CA ALA A 165 8.11 -6.64 15.07
C ALA A 165 9.48 -6.11 15.54
N SER A 166 10.58 -6.68 15.02
CA SER A 166 11.93 -6.17 15.30
C SER A 166 12.10 -4.72 14.86
N LEU A 167 11.65 -4.36 13.65
CA LEU A 167 11.69 -2.98 13.17
C LEU A 167 10.84 -2.05 14.04
N ALA A 168 9.63 -2.47 14.43
CA ALA A 168 8.73 -1.67 15.24
C ALA A 168 9.30 -1.40 16.64
N HIS A 169 9.83 -2.41 17.33
CA HIS A 169 10.51 -2.20 18.60
C HIS A 169 11.77 -1.34 18.47
N PHE A 170 12.52 -1.48 17.37
CA PHE A 170 13.66 -0.63 17.10
C PHE A 170 13.24 0.84 16.94
N LEU A 171 12.24 1.12 16.11
CA LEU A 171 11.66 2.47 15.94
C LEU A 171 11.15 3.05 17.26
N ALA A 172 10.46 2.24 18.07
CA ALA A 172 9.99 2.64 19.39
C ALA A 172 11.15 3.00 20.33
N SER A 173 12.26 2.27 20.28
CA SER A 173 13.45 2.56 21.11
C SER A 173 14.10 3.91 20.79
N TYR A 174 13.94 4.40 19.55
CA TYR A 174 14.36 5.74 19.11
C TYR A 174 13.27 6.81 19.31
N GLY A 175 12.13 6.46 19.91
CA GLY A 175 11.00 7.36 20.10
C GLY A 175 10.27 7.73 18.80
N ASN A 176 10.43 6.96 17.73
CA ASN A 176 9.80 7.22 16.43
C ASN A 176 8.48 6.45 16.23
N LEU A 177 7.92 5.85 17.28
CA LEU A 177 6.53 5.38 17.36
C LEU A 177 5.86 6.04 18.57
N GLU A 178 4.64 6.55 18.39
CA GLU A 178 3.86 7.25 19.42
C GLU A 178 2.79 6.34 20.05
N ASN A 179 2.43 5.24 19.37
CA ASN A 179 1.44 4.26 19.81
C ASN A 179 2.11 2.94 20.25
N PRO A 180 1.41 2.06 20.99
CA PRO A 180 1.91 0.73 21.33
C PRO A 180 2.32 -0.06 20.08
N VAL A 181 3.46 -0.75 20.15
CA VAL A 181 4.03 -1.50 19.02
C VAL A 181 3.03 -2.53 18.50
N GLU A 182 2.31 -3.21 19.39
CA GLU A 182 1.31 -4.21 19.05
C GLU A 182 0.18 -3.62 18.21
N SER A 183 -0.31 -2.43 18.57
CA SER A 183 -1.37 -1.73 17.82
C SER A 183 -0.90 -1.31 16.43
N VAL A 184 0.35 -0.85 16.31
CA VAL A 184 0.94 -0.49 15.01
C VAL A 184 1.09 -1.72 14.11
N LEU A 185 1.56 -2.84 14.66
CA LEU A 185 1.71 -4.09 13.93
C LEU A 185 0.37 -4.65 13.48
N GLU A 186 -0.64 -4.69 14.36
CA GLU A 186 -1.98 -5.17 14.03
C GLU A 186 -2.61 -4.36 12.90
N ALA A 187 -2.50 -3.02 12.97
CA ALA A 187 -3.01 -2.15 11.93
C ALA A 187 -2.25 -2.32 10.60
N TYR A 188 -0.92 -2.45 10.64
CA TYR A 188 -0.09 -2.64 9.46
C TYR A 188 -0.38 -3.99 8.77
N ILE A 189 -0.50 -5.07 9.54
CA ILE A 189 -0.87 -6.40 9.02
C ILE A 189 -2.27 -6.37 8.42
N SER A 190 -3.23 -5.76 9.12
CA SER A 190 -4.62 -5.65 8.64
C SER A 190 -4.70 -4.87 7.32
N GLN A 191 -3.85 -3.86 7.12
CA GLN A 191 -3.73 -3.11 5.87
C GLN A 191 -3.13 -3.96 4.74
N CYS A 192 -2.09 -4.74 5.02
CA CYS A 192 -1.46 -5.62 4.03
C CYS A 192 -2.42 -6.74 3.58
N ALA A 193 -3.21 -7.27 4.51
CA ALA A 193 -4.15 -8.35 4.26
C ALA A 193 -5.49 -7.89 3.63
N LEU A 194 -5.66 -6.61 3.28
CA LEU A 194 -6.86 -6.19 2.54
C LEU A 194 -6.94 -6.89 1.18
N GLU A 195 -8.09 -7.47 0.88
CA GLU A 195 -8.34 -8.23 -0.33
C GLU A 195 -9.02 -7.34 -1.39
N MET A 196 -8.41 -7.25 -2.58
CA MET A 196 -8.89 -6.45 -3.70
C MET A 196 -8.52 -7.07 -5.04
N SER A 197 -9.30 -6.78 -6.08
CA SER A 197 -8.97 -7.14 -7.46
C SER A 197 -8.11 -6.07 -8.17
N CYS A 198 -7.62 -6.36 -9.38
CA CYS A 198 -6.98 -5.34 -10.22
C CYS A 198 -7.94 -4.19 -10.53
N THR A 199 -9.21 -4.52 -10.79
CA THR A 199 -10.27 -3.54 -11.05
C THR A 199 -10.50 -2.61 -9.85
N ASP A 200 -10.60 -3.19 -8.65
CA ASP A 200 -10.76 -2.41 -7.42
C ASP A 200 -9.57 -1.46 -7.21
N LEU A 201 -8.34 -1.95 -7.38
CA LEU A 201 -7.13 -1.15 -7.22
C LEU A 201 -7.01 -0.04 -8.27
N ALA A 202 -7.38 -0.32 -9.53
CA ALA A 202 -7.37 0.67 -10.60
C ALA A 202 -8.32 1.83 -10.28
N LEU A 203 -9.55 1.53 -9.84
CA LEU A 203 -10.53 2.53 -9.42
C LEU A 203 -10.07 3.28 -8.15
N ALA A 204 -9.63 2.55 -7.13
CA ALA A 204 -9.21 3.13 -5.85
C ALA A 204 -7.99 4.06 -5.96
N SER A 205 -7.18 3.88 -7.00
CA SER A 205 -5.95 4.66 -7.23
C SER A 205 -6.17 5.90 -8.09
N ARG A 206 -7.38 6.13 -8.62
CA ARG A 206 -7.66 7.23 -9.57
C ARG A 206 -7.26 8.60 -9.04
N PHE A 207 -7.35 8.83 -7.73
CA PHE A 207 -6.93 10.10 -7.14
C PHE A 207 -5.46 10.42 -7.37
N LEU A 208 -4.59 9.42 -7.52
CA LEU A 208 -3.17 9.61 -7.83
C LEU A 208 -2.99 10.15 -9.26
N ALA A 209 -3.79 9.66 -10.21
CA ALA A 209 -3.79 10.14 -11.59
C ALA A 209 -4.56 11.46 -11.78
N ASN A 210 -5.50 11.77 -10.87
CA ASN A 210 -6.39 12.93 -10.95
C ASN A 210 -5.97 14.08 -10.01
N ASN A 211 -4.66 14.33 -9.88
CA ASN A 211 -4.10 15.44 -9.08
C ASN A 211 -4.59 15.49 -7.62
N GLY A 212 -4.82 14.33 -7.00
CA GLY A 212 -5.29 14.23 -5.62
C GLY A 212 -6.80 14.31 -5.44
N LEU A 213 -7.60 14.38 -6.51
CA LEU A 213 -9.06 14.41 -6.44
C LEU A 213 -9.66 13.01 -6.36
N ARG A 214 -10.55 12.80 -5.39
CA ARG A 214 -11.35 11.58 -5.20
C ARG A 214 -12.31 11.34 -6.37
N GLY A 215 -12.86 10.13 -6.45
CA GLY A 215 -13.86 9.76 -7.47
C GLY A 215 -15.10 10.67 -7.49
N ASN A 216 -15.46 11.27 -6.35
CA ASN A 216 -16.56 12.22 -6.22
C ASN A 216 -16.16 13.70 -6.50
N GLY A 217 -14.92 13.95 -6.92
CA GLY A 217 -14.40 15.29 -7.23
C GLY A 217 -13.90 16.11 -6.02
N THR A 218 -14.04 15.59 -4.79
CA THR A 218 -13.47 16.25 -3.60
C THR A 218 -11.96 16.03 -3.51
N PRO A 219 -11.17 16.96 -2.94
CA PRO A 219 -9.74 16.74 -2.75
C PRO A 219 -9.47 15.74 -1.61
N LEU A 220 -8.66 14.71 -1.89
CA LEU A 220 -8.01 13.89 -0.86
C LEU A 220 -6.63 14.47 -0.53
N LEU A 221 -5.82 14.73 -1.56
CA LEU A 221 -4.49 15.31 -1.41
C LEU A 221 -4.53 16.77 -1.84
N SER A 222 -3.78 17.60 -1.11
CA SER A 222 -3.49 18.96 -1.57
C SER A 222 -2.76 18.89 -2.91
N ARG A 223 -3.06 19.82 -3.83
CA ARG A 223 -2.35 19.89 -5.11
C ARG A 223 -0.84 19.93 -4.86
N PRO A 224 -0.03 19.23 -5.67
CA PRO A 224 1.41 19.30 -5.55
C PRO A 224 1.83 20.77 -5.56
N ARG A 225 2.49 21.21 -4.49
CA ARG A 225 3.24 22.47 -4.56
C ARG A 225 4.31 22.25 -5.63
N PRO A 226 4.48 23.17 -6.61
CA PRO A 226 5.59 23.06 -7.54
C PRO A 226 6.86 22.87 -6.71
N ARG A 227 7.70 21.90 -7.09
CA ARG A 227 9.00 21.70 -6.43
C ARG A 227 9.69 23.06 -6.44
N GLU A 228 9.92 23.62 -5.25
CA GLU A 228 10.90 24.68 -5.13
C GLU A 228 12.21 24.07 -5.61
N SER A 229 12.66 24.52 -6.77
CA SER A 229 14.04 24.33 -7.20
C SER A 229 14.90 24.87 -6.07
N THR A 230 15.49 23.96 -5.30
CA THR A 230 16.51 24.32 -4.33
C THR A 230 17.62 25.02 -5.13
N PRO A 231 18.04 26.24 -4.76
CA PRO A 231 19.09 26.96 -5.47
C PRO A 231 20.43 26.23 -5.42
#